data_AF-A0A7G2JZS8-F1
#
_entry.id   AF-A0A7G2JZS8-F1
#
_cell.length_a   1.000
_cell.length_b   1.000
_cell.length_c   1.000
_cell.angle_alpha   90.00
_cell.angle_beta   90.00
_cell.angle_gamma   90.00
#
_symmetry.space_group_name_H-M   'P 1'
#
loop_
_entity.id
_entity.type
_entity.pdbx_description
1 polymer ?
#
loop_
_entity_poly.entity_id
_entity_poly.type
_entity_poly.pdbx_seq_one_letter_code
_entity_poly.pdbx_strand_id
1 'polypeptide(L)'
;INAPYAKQQDPTGQSLVTICIGTQAQTIAKHFNEMGKSAVEIELENTLGEQGKSFPCVVVDSEILEHIERYRIAPKNTQSIRLIQANNGMALSNETLERVYLNIAQSTSAESVIYCNEAGEVLEEVSRYIQRLRTVVTLEAKDIAPQVTWGTNPGQVI
;
A
#
# COMPACT_ATOMS: atom_id res chain seq x y z
N ILE A 1 -6.55 -11.20 -5.53
CA ILE A 1 -5.69 -11.12 -6.74
C ILE A 1 -4.50 -10.22 -6.40
N ASN A 2 -3.38 -10.24 -7.13
CA ASN A 2 -2.26 -9.31 -6.88
C ASN A 2 -2.18 -8.33 -8.04
N ALA A 3 -1.93 -7.05 -7.72
CA ALA A 3 -1.58 -6.07 -8.74
C ALA A 3 -0.26 -6.46 -9.41
N PRO A 4 -0.01 -6.03 -10.67
CA PRO A 4 1.27 -6.21 -11.33
C PRO A 4 2.43 -5.78 -10.42
N TYR A 5 3.47 -6.62 -10.36
CA TYR A 5 4.67 -6.43 -9.54
C TYR A 5 4.51 -6.48 -8.02
N ALA A 6 3.29 -6.54 -7.46
CA ALA A 6 3.08 -6.60 -6.01
C ALA A 6 3.70 -7.85 -5.34
N LYS A 7 3.79 -8.98 -6.06
CA LYS A 7 4.47 -10.21 -5.58
C LYS A 7 6.00 -10.15 -5.66
N GLN A 8 6.54 -9.22 -6.46
CA GLN A 8 7.99 -9.12 -6.70
C GLN A 8 8.67 -8.21 -5.68
N GLN A 9 7.90 -7.52 -4.85
CA GLN A 9 8.36 -6.63 -3.79
C GLN A 9 9.10 -7.39 -2.69
N ASP A 10 9.82 -6.64 -1.86
CA ASP A 10 10.54 -7.13 -0.70
C ASP A 10 9.62 -7.94 0.23
N PRO A 11 9.86 -9.24 0.41
CA PRO A 11 9.07 -10.07 1.31
C PRO A 11 9.36 -9.80 2.78
N THR A 12 10.38 -9.01 3.13
CA THR A 12 10.64 -8.57 4.52
C THR A 12 9.83 -7.32 4.89
N GLY A 13 9.41 -6.54 3.89
CA GLY A 13 8.59 -5.34 4.06
C GLY A 13 9.35 -4.09 4.52
N GLN A 14 10.69 -4.18 4.62
CA GLN A 14 11.56 -3.08 5.04
C GLN A 14 11.85 -2.09 3.90
N SER A 15 11.88 -2.58 2.66
CA SER A 15 12.09 -1.73 1.49
C SER A 15 10.86 -0.87 1.18
N LEU A 16 11.09 0.33 0.64
CA LEU A 16 10.03 1.20 0.14
C LEU A 16 9.30 0.54 -1.04
N VAL A 17 7.98 0.46 -0.97
CA VAL A 17 7.14 0.02 -2.09
C VAL A 17 6.59 1.24 -2.81
N THR A 18 6.96 1.40 -4.09
CA THR A 18 6.42 2.45 -4.96
C THR A 18 5.25 1.90 -5.77
N ILE A 19 4.10 2.58 -5.73
CA ILE A 19 2.87 2.20 -6.41
C ILE A 19 2.43 3.36 -7.30
N CYS A 20 2.35 3.12 -8.61
CA CYS A 20 1.78 4.07 -9.56
C CYS A 20 0.27 3.84 -9.63
N ILE A 21 -0.52 4.89 -9.42
CA ILE A 21 -1.99 4.84 -9.39
C ILE A 21 -2.58 5.75 -10.46
N GLY A 22 -3.43 5.22 -11.34
CA GLY A 22 -4.15 6.00 -12.36
C GLY A 22 -4.00 5.48 -13.79
N THR A 23 -4.60 6.21 -14.74
CA THR A 23 -4.68 5.83 -16.16
C THR A 23 -3.32 5.63 -16.84
N GLN A 24 -2.28 6.33 -16.39
CA GLN A 24 -0.91 6.21 -16.91
C GLN A 24 -0.01 5.31 -16.03
N ALA A 25 -0.55 4.64 -15.01
CA ALA A 25 0.24 3.88 -14.06
C ALA A 25 1.20 2.89 -14.72
N GLN A 26 0.74 2.18 -15.76
CA GLN A 26 1.56 1.22 -16.50
C GLN A 26 2.74 1.91 -17.22
N THR A 27 2.49 3.04 -17.87
CA THR A 27 3.51 3.79 -18.63
C THR A 27 4.56 4.38 -17.70
N ILE A 28 4.13 5.01 -16.61
CA ILE A 28 5.03 5.61 -15.63
C ILE A 28 5.84 4.53 -14.91
N ALA A 29 5.20 3.45 -14.45
CA ALA A 29 5.90 2.34 -13.81
C ALA A 29 6.94 1.71 -14.76
N LYS A 30 6.60 1.52 -16.04
CA LYS A 30 7.55 1.02 -17.04
C LYS A 30 8.75 1.96 -17.16
N HIS A 31 8.52 3.27 -17.22
CA HIS A 31 9.60 4.26 -17.28
C HIS A 31 10.54 4.19 -16.05
N PHE A 32 9.98 4.14 -14.84
CA PHE A 32 10.78 3.97 -13.62
C PHE A 32 11.54 2.63 -13.58
N ASN A 33 10.89 1.54 -14.03
CA ASN A 33 11.51 0.22 -14.05
C ASN A 33 12.63 0.10 -15.11
N GLU A 34 12.51 0.81 -16.24
CA GLU A 34 13.46 0.80 -17.35
C GLU A 34 14.63 1.77 -17.15
N MET A 35 14.40 2.94 -16.53
CA MET A 35 15.47 3.90 -16.24
C MET A 35 16.48 3.38 -15.23
N GLY A 36 16.14 2.33 -14.47
CA GLY A 36 17.00 1.85 -13.38
C GLY A 36 17.18 2.93 -12.31
N LYS A 37 18.23 2.80 -11.51
CA LYS A 37 18.53 3.75 -10.43
C LYS A 37 19.06 5.06 -11.01
N SER A 38 18.62 6.18 -10.46
CA SER A 38 19.20 7.49 -10.75
C SER A 38 20.68 7.53 -10.36
N ALA A 39 21.48 8.37 -11.02
CA ALA A 39 22.88 8.58 -10.65
C ALA A 39 23.05 8.97 -9.16
N VAL A 40 22.09 9.71 -8.62
CA VAL A 40 22.06 10.12 -7.20
C VAL A 40 21.77 8.94 -6.28
N GLU A 41 20.90 8.01 -6.68
CA GLU A 41 20.61 6.79 -5.91
C GLU A 41 21.82 5.84 -5.93
N ILE A 42 22.48 5.71 -7.08
CA ILE A 42 23.70 4.90 -7.22
C ILE A 42 24.82 5.46 -6.33
N GLU A 43 25.00 6.78 -6.31
CA GLU A 43 26.02 7.44 -5.49
C GLU A 43 25.72 7.27 -3.99
N LEU A 44 24.47 7.45 -3.59
CA LEU A 44 24.04 7.29 -2.19
C LEU A 44 24.20 5.84 -1.70
N GLU A 45 23.83 4.86 -2.52
CA GLU A 45 24.02 3.43 -2.22
C GLU A 45 25.50 3.05 -2.11
N ASN A 46 26.35 3.57 -2.99
CA ASN A 46 27.79 3.35 -2.93
C ASN A 46 28.41 3.94 -1.65
N THR A 47 27.92 5.08 -1.17
CA THR A 47 28.37 5.67 0.10
C THR A 47 27.86 4.93 1.33
N LEU A 48 26.67 4.33 1.27
CA LEU A 48 26.07 3.60 2.39
C LEU A 48 26.43 2.10 2.42
N GLY A 49 27.06 1.59 1.36
CA GLY A 49 27.38 0.16 1.21
C GLY A 49 26.16 -0.72 0.97
N GLU A 50 25.00 -0.12 0.70
CA GLU A 50 23.75 -0.82 0.43
C GLU A 50 23.64 -1.09 -1.08
N GLN A 51 23.96 -2.31 -1.50
CA GLN A 51 23.54 -2.80 -2.82
C GLN A 51 22.04 -3.11 -2.77
N GLY A 52 21.22 -2.07 -2.66
CA GLY A 52 19.76 -2.20 -2.53
C GLY A 52 19.20 -3.00 -3.69
N LYS A 53 18.44 -4.06 -3.41
CA LYS A 53 17.70 -4.75 -4.47
C LYS A 53 16.64 -3.78 -4.99
N SER A 54 16.72 -3.40 -6.27
CA SER A 54 15.70 -2.55 -6.87
C SER A 54 14.43 -3.37 -7.08
N PHE A 55 13.29 -2.84 -6.60
CA PHE A 55 11.99 -3.46 -6.75
C PHE A 55 11.15 -2.67 -7.76
N PRO A 56 10.51 -3.36 -8.72
CA PRO A 56 9.73 -2.67 -9.74
C PRO A 56 8.50 -1.97 -9.14
N CYS A 57 8.11 -0.84 -9.71
CA CYS A 57 6.89 -0.13 -9.29
C CYS A 57 5.65 -1.01 -9.48
N VAL A 58 4.81 -1.08 -8.46
CA VAL A 58 3.48 -1.72 -8.55
C VAL A 58 2.57 -0.86 -9.42
N VAL A 59 1.80 -1.50 -10.30
CA VAL A 59 0.86 -0.80 -11.19
C VAL A 59 -0.56 -0.99 -10.68
N VAL A 60 -1.29 0.12 -10.54
CA VAL A 60 -2.70 0.15 -10.22
C VAL A 60 -3.37 1.09 -11.23
N ASP A 61 -3.74 0.52 -12.38
CA ASP A 61 -4.41 1.24 -13.47
C ASP A 61 -5.92 1.39 -13.21
N SER A 62 -6.63 1.98 -14.18
CA SER A 62 -8.08 2.20 -14.07
C SER A 62 -8.88 0.93 -13.81
N GLU A 63 -8.52 -0.19 -14.46
CA GLU A 63 -9.22 -1.47 -14.28
C GLU A 63 -9.04 -1.99 -12.85
N ILE A 64 -7.83 -1.87 -12.30
CA ILE A 64 -7.58 -2.25 -10.90
C ILE A 64 -8.26 -1.27 -9.94
N LEU A 65 -8.27 0.04 -10.22
CA LEU A 65 -8.92 1.05 -9.37
C LEU A 65 -10.43 0.82 -9.26
N GLU A 66 -11.08 0.35 -10.32
CA GLU A 66 -12.52 0.01 -10.32
C GLU A 66 -12.85 -1.15 -9.35
N HIS A 67 -11.91 -2.06 -9.11
CA HIS A 67 -12.09 -3.28 -8.31
C HIS A 67 -11.02 -3.46 -7.22
N ILE A 68 -10.48 -2.35 -6.70
CA ILE A 68 -9.27 -2.34 -5.89
C ILE A 68 -9.38 -3.22 -4.63
N GLU A 69 -10.57 -3.42 -4.08
CA GLU A 69 -10.83 -4.30 -2.94
C GLU A 69 -10.44 -5.76 -3.19
N ARG A 70 -10.40 -6.20 -4.46
CA ARG A 70 -10.04 -7.58 -4.84
C ARG A 70 -8.54 -7.76 -5.04
N TYR A 71 -7.78 -6.67 -5.07
CA TYR A 71 -6.36 -6.66 -5.37
C TYR A 71 -5.53 -6.38 -4.13
N ARG A 72 -4.46 -7.14 -3.98
CA ARG A 72 -3.35 -6.81 -3.09
C ARG A 72 -2.37 -5.95 -3.88
N ILE A 73 -2.21 -4.71 -3.44
CA ILE A 73 -1.32 -3.72 -4.08
C ILE A 73 0.05 -3.60 -3.39
N ALA A 74 0.23 -4.23 -2.23
CA ALA A 74 1.53 -4.34 -1.55
C ALA A 74 1.59 -5.61 -0.66
N PRO A 75 2.79 -6.13 -0.35
CA PRO A 75 2.96 -7.18 0.66
C PRO A 75 2.38 -6.81 2.03
N LYS A 76 1.97 -7.82 2.81
CA LYS A 76 1.30 -7.60 4.11
C LYS A 76 2.16 -6.89 5.15
N ASN A 77 3.46 -7.11 5.10
CA ASN A 77 4.44 -6.56 6.02
C ASN A 77 5.09 -5.27 5.53
N THR A 78 4.65 -4.73 4.38
CA THR A 78 5.15 -3.45 3.87
C THR A 78 4.99 -2.37 4.94
N GLN A 79 6.09 -1.70 5.29
CA GLN A 79 6.12 -0.62 6.28
C GLN A 79 6.08 0.77 5.65
N SER A 80 6.68 0.92 4.46
CA SER A 80 6.79 2.20 3.77
C SER A 80 6.23 2.12 2.36
N ILE A 81 5.33 3.03 2.00
CA ILE A 81 4.68 3.10 0.69
C ILE A 81 4.80 4.51 0.11
N ARG A 82 5.15 4.60 -1.17
CA ARG A 82 5.02 5.82 -1.97
C ARG A 82 3.95 5.59 -3.03
N LEU A 83 2.91 6.41 -3.00
CA LEU A 83 1.90 6.48 -4.03
C LEU A 83 2.27 7.57 -5.03
N ILE A 84 2.32 7.24 -6.32
CA ILE A 84 2.56 8.18 -7.41
C ILE A 84 1.25 8.34 -8.19
N GLN A 85 0.69 9.55 -8.19
CA GLN A 85 -0.43 9.90 -9.06
C GLN A 85 0.04 9.84 -10.50
N ALA A 86 -0.40 8.84 -11.26
CA ALA A 86 -0.08 8.63 -12.67
C ALA A 86 -1.35 8.79 -13.50
N ASN A 87 -1.88 10.00 -13.58
CA ASN A 87 -3.22 10.25 -14.10
C ASN A 87 -3.28 11.50 -15.01
N ASN A 88 -2.31 11.65 -15.91
CA ASN A 88 -2.22 12.79 -16.84
C ASN A 88 -2.16 14.15 -16.12
N GLY A 89 -1.52 14.21 -14.94
CA GLY A 89 -1.54 15.42 -14.11
C GLY A 89 -2.89 15.77 -13.48
N MET A 90 -3.92 14.94 -13.65
CA MET A 90 -5.25 15.15 -13.07
C MET A 90 -5.39 14.45 -11.72
N ALA A 91 -5.98 15.14 -10.74
CA ALA A 91 -6.29 14.55 -9.44
C ALA A 91 -7.21 13.33 -9.59
N LEU A 92 -6.95 12.28 -8.81
CA LEU A 92 -7.91 11.19 -8.64
C LEU A 92 -9.08 11.67 -7.78
N SER A 93 -10.28 11.09 -7.98
CA SER A 93 -11.41 11.41 -7.12
C SER A 93 -11.15 10.98 -5.69
N ASN A 94 -11.68 11.74 -4.72
CA ASN A 94 -11.53 11.42 -3.30
C ASN A 94 -12.05 10.02 -2.97
N GLU A 95 -13.17 9.60 -3.57
CA GLU A 95 -13.71 8.25 -3.43
C GLU A 95 -12.73 7.16 -3.91
N THR A 96 -12.01 7.41 -5.00
CA THR A 96 -11.00 6.47 -5.50
C THR A 96 -9.80 6.42 -4.56
N LEU A 97 -9.30 7.57 -4.11
CA LEU A 97 -8.20 7.64 -3.14
C LEU A 97 -8.57 6.97 -1.81
N GLU A 98 -9.79 7.17 -1.32
CA GLU A 98 -10.28 6.55 -0.09
C GLU A 98 -10.28 5.02 -0.19
N ARG A 99 -10.73 4.46 -1.33
CA ARG A 99 -10.66 3.01 -1.58
C ARG A 99 -9.22 2.49 -1.63
N VAL A 100 -8.28 3.26 -2.21
CA VAL A 100 -6.84 2.93 -2.18
C VAL A 100 -6.31 2.92 -0.74
N TYR A 101 -6.59 3.96 0.04
CA TYR A 101 -6.12 4.08 1.42
C TYR A 101 -6.70 2.98 2.32
N LEU A 102 -7.97 2.65 2.12
CA LEU A 102 -8.62 1.55 2.83
C LEU A 102 -7.96 0.20 2.50
N ASN A 103 -7.67 -0.05 1.21
CA ASN A 103 -6.95 -1.25 0.80
C ASN A 103 -5.59 -1.36 1.50
N ILE A 104 -4.83 -0.26 1.57
CA ILE A 104 -3.52 -0.22 2.26
C ILE A 104 -3.71 -0.49 3.76
N ALA A 105 -4.65 0.19 4.41
CA ALA A 105 -4.91 0.07 5.84
C ALA A 105 -5.26 -1.37 6.24
N GLN A 106 -6.04 -2.06 5.41
CA GLN A 106 -6.53 -3.42 5.65
C GLN A 106 -5.54 -4.52 5.24
N SER A 107 -4.74 -4.29 4.20
CA SER A 107 -3.92 -5.34 3.60
C SER A 107 -2.43 -5.27 3.95
N THR A 108 -1.98 -4.18 4.59
CA THR A 108 -0.56 -3.93 4.88
C THR A 108 -0.32 -3.49 6.34
N SER A 109 0.95 -3.47 6.72
CA SER A 109 1.45 -2.94 8.00
C SER A 109 2.05 -1.55 7.83
N ALA A 110 1.65 -0.81 6.79
CA ALA A 110 2.27 0.47 6.47
C ALA A 110 2.15 1.46 7.63
N GLU A 111 3.27 2.09 7.95
CA GLU A 111 3.43 3.13 8.95
C GLU A 111 3.77 4.47 8.31
N SER A 112 4.45 4.45 7.15
CA SER A 112 4.75 5.62 6.35
C SER A 112 4.12 5.49 4.96
N VAL A 113 3.25 6.42 4.61
CA VAL A 113 2.61 6.49 3.30
C VAL A 113 2.60 7.95 2.80
N ILE A 114 3.33 8.18 1.72
CA ILE A 114 3.39 9.48 1.04
C ILE A 114 2.68 9.41 -0.31
N TYR A 115 1.92 10.45 -0.63
CA TYR A 115 1.26 10.62 -1.92
C TYR A 115 1.93 11.75 -2.69
N CYS A 116 2.41 11.45 -3.88
CA CYS A 116 3.19 12.36 -4.72
C CYS A 116 2.60 12.45 -6.13
N ASN A 117 2.93 13.52 -6.84
CA ASN A 117 2.66 13.62 -8.28
C ASN A 117 3.73 12.88 -9.12
N GLU A 118 3.54 12.90 -10.44
CA GLU A 118 4.45 12.28 -11.43
C GLU A 118 5.87 12.86 -11.38
N ALA A 119 6.02 14.11 -10.95
CA ALA A 119 7.31 14.78 -10.77
C ALA A 119 8.00 14.46 -9.43
N GLY A 120 7.35 13.67 -8.56
CA GLY A 120 7.87 13.31 -7.24
C GLY A 120 7.62 14.35 -6.14
N GLU A 121 6.88 15.42 -6.43
CA GLU A 121 6.48 16.41 -5.43
C GLU A 121 5.41 15.80 -4.52
N VAL A 122 5.59 15.97 -3.21
CA VAL A 122 4.65 15.47 -2.21
C VAL A 122 3.37 16.30 -2.28
N LEU A 123 2.26 15.64 -2.62
CA LEU A 123 0.92 16.20 -2.57
C LEU A 123 0.35 16.10 -1.16
N GLU A 124 0.55 14.95 -0.51
CA GLU A 124 -0.01 14.68 0.81
C GLU A 124 0.81 13.63 1.59
N GLU A 125 0.85 13.77 2.91
CA GLU A 125 1.37 12.78 3.86
C GLU A 125 0.17 12.09 4.53
N VAL A 126 -0.11 10.84 4.17
CA VAL A 126 -1.38 10.16 4.49
C VAL A 126 -1.25 9.07 5.56
N SER A 127 -0.08 8.94 6.20
CA SER A 127 0.20 7.89 7.18
C SER A 127 -0.79 7.94 8.35
N ARG A 128 -1.02 9.13 8.91
CA ARG A 128 -1.95 9.30 10.04
C ARG A 128 -3.39 8.97 9.65
N TYR A 129 -3.78 9.27 8.42
CA TYR A 129 -5.11 8.94 7.93
C TYR A 129 -5.29 7.43 7.82
N ILE A 130 -4.32 6.72 7.23
CA ILE A 130 -4.32 5.26 7.11
C ILE A 130 -4.33 4.58 8.49
N GLN A 131 -3.59 5.10 9.46
CA GLN A 131 -3.62 4.60 10.84
C GLN A 131 -5.02 4.71 11.46
N ARG A 132 -5.72 5.84 11.25
CA ARG A 132 -7.11 6.02 11.72
C ARG A 132 -8.07 5.04 11.06
N LEU A 133 -7.95 4.83 9.74
CA LEU A 133 -8.77 3.85 9.01
C LEU A 133 -8.60 2.45 9.60
N ARG A 134 -7.38 2.05 9.96
CA ARG A 134 -7.11 0.74 10.58
C ARG A 134 -7.83 0.59 11.93
N THR A 135 -7.90 1.66 12.74
CA THR A 135 -8.64 1.65 14.00
C THR A 135 -10.15 1.52 13.77
N VAL A 136 -10.73 2.28 12.83
CA VAL A 136 -12.16 2.22 12.51
C VAL A 136 -12.56 0.81 12.05
N VAL A 137 -11.80 0.21 11.13
CA VAL A 137 -12.03 -1.16 10.67
C VAL A 137 -11.94 -2.17 11.81
N THR A 138 -11.01 -1.98 12.75
CA THR A 138 -10.85 -2.88 13.91
C THR A 138 -12.04 -2.79 14.88
N LEU A 139 -12.63 -1.61 15.04
CA LEU A 139 -13.81 -1.42 15.88
C LEU A 139 -15.03 -2.10 15.27
N GLU A 140 -15.27 -1.90 13.97
CA GLU A 140 -16.38 -2.58 13.26
C GLU A 140 -16.24 -4.11 13.28
N ALA A 141 -15.02 -4.64 13.17
CA ALA A 141 -14.78 -6.09 13.25
C ALA A 141 -15.05 -6.67 14.66
N LYS A 142 -14.84 -5.89 15.72
CA LYS A 142 -15.12 -6.33 17.10
C LYS A 142 -16.60 -6.43 17.40
N ASP A 143 -17.43 -5.59 16.78
CA ASP A 143 -18.88 -5.60 16.97
C ASP A 143 -19.57 -6.80 16.27
N ILE A 144 -18.86 -7.53 15.40
CA ILE A 144 -19.36 -8.71 14.67
C ILE A 144 -18.93 -10.03 15.35
N ALA A 145 -18.01 -10.01 16.33
CA ALA A 145 -17.59 -11.22 17.02
C ALA A 145 -18.73 -11.76 17.92
N PRO A 146 -19.16 -13.03 17.79
CA PRO A 146 -20.20 -13.58 18.66
C PRO A 146 -19.69 -13.59 20.11
N GLN A 147 -20.47 -13.01 21.00
CA GLN A 147 -20.30 -13.13 22.45
C GLN A 147 -20.48 -14.61 22.84
N VAL A 148 -19.41 -15.43 22.75
CA VAL A 148 -19.43 -16.80 23.28
C VAL A 148 -19.31 -16.70 24.80
N THR A 149 -20.46 -16.59 25.47
CA THR A 149 -20.56 -16.76 26.92
C THR A 149 -20.43 -18.25 27.25
N TRP A 150 -19.27 -18.67 27.72
CA TRP A 150 -19.11 -19.98 28.38
C TRP A 150 -19.75 -19.92 29.77
N GLY A 151 -21.02 -20.32 29.86
CA GLY A 151 -21.66 -20.65 31.13
C GLY A 151 -21.29 -22.07 31.53
N THR A 152 -20.18 -22.24 32.25
CA THR A 152 -19.88 -23.47 32.97
C THR A 152 -20.85 -23.59 34.14
N ASN A 153 -21.73 -24.57 34.14
CA ASN A 153 -22.50 -24.93 35.34
C ASN A 153 -21.79 -26.10 36.03
N PRO A 154 -21.11 -25.90 37.16
CA PRO A 154 -20.55 -26.99 37.94
C PRO A 154 -21.66 -27.57 38.83
N GLY A 155 -22.02 -28.82 38.58
CA GLY A 155 -22.72 -29.65 39.57
C GLY A 155 -24.24 -29.52 39.58
N GLN A 156 -24.90 -30.53 39.02
CA GLN A 156 -26.14 -31.03 39.62
C GLN A 156 -26.17 -32.56 39.48
N VAL A 157 -25.69 -33.21 40.54
CA VAL A 157 -26.06 -34.57 40.94
C VAL A 157 -27.26 -34.37 41.87
N ILE A 158 -28.46 -34.85 41.51
CA ILE A 158 -29.21 -35.96 42.12
C ILE A 158 -30.30 -36.38 41.11
#